data_AF-A0A6J4CWW2-F1
#
_entry.id   AF-A0A6J4CWW2-F1
#
_cell.length_a   1.000
_cell.length_b   1.000
_cell.length_c   1.000
_cell.angle_alpha   90.00
_cell.angle_beta   90.00
_cell.angle_gamma   90.00
#
_symmetry.space_group_name_H-M   'P 1'
#
loop_
_entity.id
_entity.type
_entity.pdbx_description
1 polymer ?
#
loop_
_entity_poly.entity_id
_entity_poly.type
_entity_poly.pdbx_seq_one_letter_code
_entity_poly.pdbx_strand_id
1 'polypeptide(L)'
;MNLNNFSKQIEPYQNNQNDFQNCPNCQEKVYITDYLALHTLIDEARGATGAQSYIMSVCEVVLMLSMFRYLFEKEQETQWLPKILFIKDGPLALFSRLDDFASETVRPFLQFLYERSLKEHVGYVNWIGLDKSGEFVDHVRALDSKIPTGSIFLPDLNYIRKYTTGDRKSVFGERTYFGIKMFIKTNQSFVLDVAIPFGPNIKYQDYIKKPNIKDFLTLKDILETLKSLECDMYQNSFMPIVMANKKVSLSNIPSKKILEVFSKEMLEK
;
A
#
# COMPACT_ATOMS: atom_id res chain seq x y z
N MET A 1 3.34 -5.60 28.19
CA MET A 1 4.74 -5.88 27.77
C MET A 1 5.43 -4.54 27.59
N ASN A 2 6.53 -4.29 28.32
CA ASN A 2 7.27 -3.03 28.27
C ASN A 2 8.00 -2.89 26.91
N LEU A 3 7.73 -1.80 26.20
CA LEU A 3 8.29 -1.45 24.88
C LEU A 3 9.54 -0.54 24.98
N ASN A 4 10.44 -0.82 25.92
CA ASN A 4 11.66 -0.01 26.08
C ASN A 4 12.90 -0.89 25.97
N ASN A 5 13.44 -0.98 24.75
CA ASN A 5 14.87 -0.97 24.39
C ASN A 5 15.06 -1.57 22.99
N PHE A 6 14.92 -0.76 21.94
CA PHE A 6 15.45 -1.13 20.62
C PHE A 6 16.95 -0.81 20.58
N SER A 7 17.79 -1.78 20.92
CA SER A 7 19.21 -1.73 20.59
C SER A 7 19.40 -2.08 19.12
N LYS A 8 20.31 -1.39 18.44
CA LYS A 8 20.66 -1.64 17.04
C LYS A 8 21.39 -2.98 16.97
N GLN A 9 20.69 -4.06 16.60
CA GLN A 9 21.34 -5.34 16.31
C GLN A 9 22.09 -5.22 14.98
N ILE A 10 23.40 -5.11 15.08
CA ILE A 10 24.34 -5.20 13.96
C ILE A 10 24.94 -6.61 14.04
N GLU A 11 24.17 -7.63 13.68
CA GLU A 11 24.78 -8.87 13.21
C GLU A 11 24.36 -9.06 11.75
N PRO A 12 25.32 -9.31 10.83
CA PRO A 12 24.96 -9.67 9.47
C PRO A 12 24.15 -10.97 9.51
N TYR A 13 23.12 -11.02 8.66
CA TYR A 13 22.13 -12.09 8.48
C TYR A 13 22.83 -13.41 8.05
N GLN A 14 23.63 -14.02 8.92
CA GLN A 14 24.41 -15.24 8.65
C GLN A 14 24.02 -16.42 9.52
N ASN A 15 23.05 -16.25 10.43
CA ASN A 15 22.54 -17.35 11.24
C ASN A 15 21.09 -17.65 10.85
N ASN A 16 20.87 -18.73 10.10
CA ASN A 16 19.57 -19.42 9.90
C ASN A 16 18.97 -19.94 11.24
N GLN A 17 19.35 -19.37 12.38
CA GLN A 17 18.94 -19.78 13.72
C GLN A 17 17.48 -19.42 14.03
N ASN A 18 16.86 -18.55 13.22
CA ASN A 18 15.48 -18.07 13.43
C ASN A 18 14.50 -18.46 12.30
N ASP A 19 14.85 -19.43 11.44
CA ASP A 19 14.00 -19.77 10.27
C ASP A 19 12.75 -20.56 10.66
N PHE A 20 12.74 -21.14 11.87
CA PHE A 20 11.63 -21.91 12.40
C PHE A 20 11.52 -21.76 13.93
N GLN A 21 10.30 -21.94 14.43
CA GLN A 21 10.00 -22.07 15.86
C GLN A 21 9.30 -23.40 16.10
N ASN A 22 9.52 -24.04 17.25
CA ASN A 22 8.76 -25.25 17.59
C ASN A 22 7.39 -24.86 18.13
N CYS A 23 6.34 -25.51 17.65
CA CYS A 23 4.99 -25.31 18.14
C CYS A 23 4.94 -25.67 19.65
N PRO A 24 4.45 -24.78 20.53
CA PRO A 24 4.43 -25.04 21.97
C PRO A 24 3.51 -26.21 22.36
N ASN A 25 2.57 -26.59 21.49
CA ASN A 25 1.61 -27.66 21.76
C ASN A 25 2.02 -29.03 21.21
N CYS A 26 2.55 -29.10 19.98
CA CYS A 26 2.91 -30.37 19.33
C CYS A 26 4.40 -30.53 19.01
N GLN A 27 5.24 -29.53 19.34
CA GLN A 27 6.70 -29.50 19.08
C GLN A 27 7.12 -29.59 17.60
N GLU A 28 6.18 -29.60 16.66
CA GLU A 28 6.47 -29.53 15.24
C GLU A 28 7.13 -28.20 14.85
N LYS A 29 8.01 -28.25 13.85
CA LYS A 29 8.68 -27.05 13.33
C LYS A 29 7.68 -26.22 12.54
N VAL A 30 7.55 -24.95 12.91
CA VAL A 30 6.76 -23.94 12.21
C VAL A 30 7.73 -22.98 11.57
N TYR A 31 7.78 -22.97 10.24
CA TYR A 31 8.63 -22.05 9.49
C TYR A 31 7.98 -20.68 9.37
N ILE A 32 8.80 -19.65 9.12
CA ILE A 32 8.28 -18.30 8.82
C ILE A 32 7.33 -18.31 7.61
N THR A 33 7.57 -19.20 6.64
CA THR A 33 6.71 -19.42 5.47
C THR A 33 5.35 -20.00 5.83
N ASP A 34 5.26 -20.79 6.91
CA ASP A 34 4.00 -21.32 7.44
C ASP A 34 3.22 -20.25 8.18
N TYR A 35 3.90 -19.40 8.96
CA TYR A 35 3.28 -18.25 9.62
C TYR A 35 2.67 -17.29 8.60
N LEU A 36 3.40 -17.00 7.52
CA LEU A 36 2.90 -16.19 6.40
C LEU A 36 1.95 -16.96 5.47
N ALA A 37 1.78 -18.27 5.69
CA ALA A 37 1.00 -19.20 4.90
C ALA A 37 1.30 -19.10 3.39
N LEU A 38 2.55 -18.83 3.00
CA LEU A 38 2.93 -18.61 1.59
C LEU A 38 2.63 -19.83 0.73
N HIS A 39 2.71 -21.03 1.31
CA HIS A 39 2.37 -22.27 0.65
C HIS A 39 0.90 -22.33 0.18
N THR A 40 -0.02 -21.62 0.85
CA THR A 40 -1.44 -21.57 0.46
C THR A 40 -1.70 -20.67 -0.75
N LEU A 41 -0.71 -19.86 -1.14
CA LEU A 41 -0.75 -18.95 -2.29
C LEU A 41 -0.11 -19.54 -3.54
N ILE A 42 0.26 -20.83 -3.48
CA ILE A 42 0.77 -21.60 -4.61
C ILE A 42 -0.39 -22.43 -5.15
N ASP A 43 -0.71 -22.27 -6.43
CA ASP A 43 -1.78 -23.01 -7.09
C ASP A 43 -1.32 -23.61 -8.43
N GLU A 44 -2.06 -24.57 -8.96
CA GLU A 44 -1.69 -25.27 -10.20
C GLU A 44 -1.77 -24.38 -11.45
N ALA A 45 -2.62 -23.36 -11.44
CA ALA A 45 -2.87 -22.50 -12.60
C ALA A 45 -1.84 -21.37 -12.74
N ARG A 46 -1.36 -20.83 -11.61
CA ARG A 46 -0.50 -19.65 -11.52
C ARG A 46 0.81 -19.92 -10.78
N GLY A 47 1.03 -21.15 -10.31
CA GLY A 47 2.22 -21.51 -9.55
C GLY A 47 2.41 -20.62 -8.33
N ALA A 48 3.65 -20.18 -8.09
CA ALA A 48 4.02 -19.34 -6.95
C ALA A 48 3.76 -17.83 -7.15
N THR A 49 3.08 -17.41 -8.23
CA THR A 49 2.83 -15.98 -8.50
C THR A 49 2.06 -15.29 -7.37
N GLY A 50 1.14 -16.01 -6.68
CA GLY A 50 0.46 -15.48 -5.51
C GLY A 50 1.41 -15.15 -4.36
N ALA A 51 2.29 -16.09 -4.00
CA ALA A 51 3.31 -15.90 -2.97
C ALA A 51 4.32 -14.79 -3.34
N GLN A 52 4.74 -14.70 -4.60
CA GLN A 52 5.60 -13.63 -5.09
C GLN A 52 4.93 -12.26 -4.92
N SER A 53 3.67 -12.14 -5.34
CA SER A 53 2.93 -10.87 -5.26
C SER A 53 2.68 -10.45 -3.81
N TYR A 54 2.47 -11.44 -2.94
CA TYR A 54 2.37 -11.24 -1.49
C TYR A 54 3.65 -10.64 -0.91
N ILE A 55 4.81 -11.27 -1.14
CA ILE A 55 6.11 -10.79 -0.64
C ILE A 55 6.39 -9.38 -1.17
N MET A 56 6.19 -9.16 -2.47
CA MET A 56 6.39 -7.85 -3.09
C MET A 56 5.56 -6.76 -2.42
N SER A 57 4.27 -7.01 -2.17
CA SER A 57 3.37 -6.05 -1.53
C SER A 57 3.82 -5.69 -0.11
N VAL A 58 4.28 -6.68 0.67
CA VAL A 58 4.84 -6.43 2.02
C VAL A 58 6.10 -5.59 1.94
N CYS A 59 7.04 -5.98 1.06
CA CYS A 59 8.29 -5.26 0.91
C CYS A 59 8.05 -3.80 0.52
N GLU A 60 7.14 -3.51 -0.41
CA GLU A 60 6.78 -2.14 -0.80
C GLU A 60 6.29 -1.31 0.39
N VAL A 61 5.37 -1.87 1.19
CA VAL A 61 4.81 -1.19 2.37
C VAL A 61 5.88 -1.00 3.45
N VAL A 62 6.67 -2.04 3.75
CA VAL A 62 7.74 -1.97 4.76
C VAL A 62 8.82 -0.97 4.36
N LEU A 63 9.18 -0.91 3.07
CA LEU A 63 10.13 0.08 2.56
C LEU A 63 9.59 1.49 2.73
N MET A 64 8.32 1.73 2.41
CA MET A 64 7.71 3.05 2.63
C MET A 64 7.65 3.41 4.12
N LEU A 65 7.22 2.49 4.99
CA LEU A 65 7.23 2.72 6.43
C LEU A 65 8.65 3.00 6.96
N SER A 66 9.66 2.33 6.42
CA SER A 66 11.06 2.56 6.78
C SER A 66 11.52 3.96 6.37
N MET A 67 11.09 4.46 5.20
CA MET A 67 11.36 5.83 4.77
C MET A 67 10.67 6.85 5.67
N PHE A 68 9.39 6.64 5.99
CA PHE A 68 8.68 7.48 6.95
C PHE A 68 9.38 7.50 8.30
N ARG A 69 9.73 6.32 8.84
CA ARG A 69 10.46 6.17 10.10
C ARG A 69 11.79 6.92 10.07
N TYR A 70 12.58 6.75 9.01
CA TYR A 70 13.88 7.43 8.87
C TYR A 70 13.74 8.96 8.90
N LEU A 71 12.78 9.52 8.17
CA LEU A 71 12.53 10.95 8.12
C LEU A 71 11.93 11.49 9.43
N PHE A 72 11.26 10.63 10.19
CA PHE A 72 10.58 11.00 11.43
C PHE A 72 11.47 10.87 12.67
N GLU A 73 12.36 9.87 12.72
CA GLU A 73 13.31 9.67 13.84
C GLU A 73 14.35 10.79 13.92
N LYS A 74 14.64 11.45 12.80
CA LYS A 74 15.51 12.62 12.74
C LYS A 74 14.66 13.88 12.65
N GLU A 75 14.54 14.63 13.74
CA GLU A 75 13.72 15.84 13.81
C GLU A 75 14.04 16.85 12.69
N GLN A 76 15.32 16.99 12.34
CA GLN A 76 15.79 17.85 11.25
C GLN A 76 15.28 17.41 9.86
N GLU A 77 14.98 16.12 9.68
CA GLU A 77 14.51 15.54 8.42
C GLU A 77 12.99 15.53 8.30
N THR A 78 12.27 15.69 9.42
CA THR A 78 10.79 15.68 9.45
C THR A 78 10.19 16.77 8.55
N GLN A 79 10.90 17.88 8.35
CA GLN A 79 10.51 18.96 7.42
C GLN A 79 10.41 18.51 5.95
N TRP A 80 10.96 17.35 5.59
CA TRP A 80 10.88 16.81 4.23
C TRP A 80 9.61 16.02 3.97
N LEU A 81 8.97 15.45 5.00
CA LEU A 81 7.75 14.66 4.84
C LEU A 81 6.62 15.43 4.10
N PRO A 82 6.37 16.71 4.39
CA PRO A 82 5.37 17.49 3.66
C PRO A 82 5.74 17.78 2.19
N LYS A 83 7.02 17.60 1.83
CA LYS A 83 7.58 17.92 0.50
C LYS A 83 7.73 16.68 -0.38
N ILE A 84 7.43 15.48 0.14
CA ILE A 84 7.59 14.21 -0.57
C ILE A 84 6.22 13.59 -0.79
N LEU A 85 5.91 13.28 -2.04
CA LEU A 85 4.76 12.46 -2.41
C LEU A 85 5.20 11.00 -2.59
N PHE A 86 4.73 10.12 -1.71
CA PHE A 86 4.93 8.67 -1.83
C PHE A 86 3.86 8.08 -2.74
N ILE A 87 4.28 7.44 -3.84
CA ILE A 87 3.38 6.85 -4.82
C ILE A 87 3.64 5.35 -4.90
N LYS A 88 2.60 4.56 -4.61
CA LYS A 88 2.60 3.11 -4.78
C LYS A 88 1.94 2.72 -6.10
N ASP A 89 2.51 1.71 -6.77
CA ASP A 89 1.84 1.03 -7.88
C ASP A 89 0.75 0.10 -7.32
N GLY A 90 -0.52 0.41 -7.61
CA GLY A 90 -1.66 -0.31 -7.07
C GLY A 90 -2.16 0.25 -5.73
N PRO A 91 -3.10 -0.48 -5.10
CA PRO A 91 -3.88 0.05 -3.99
C PRO A 91 -3.06 0.23 -2.71
N LEU A 92 -3.53 1.13 -1.85
CA LEU A 92 -3.08 1.20 -0.45
C LEU A 92 -3.81 0.15 0.39
N ALA A 93 -3.50 -1.11 0.08
CA ALA A 93 -4.07 -2.26 0.73
C ALA A 93 -3.06 -3.40 0.82
N LEU A 94 -3.23 -4.25 1.82
CA LEU A 94 -2.63 -5.57 1.89
C LEU A 94 -3.73 -6.60 2.06
N PHE A 95 -3.63 -7.71 1.32
CA PHE A 95 -4.67 -8.73 1.21
C PHE A 95 -4.23 -10.04 1.85
N SER A 96 -5.15 -10.99 1.93
CA SER A 96 -4.91 -12.31 2.53
C SER A 96 -4.43 -12.16 3.98
N ARG A 97 -3.39 -12.89 4.40
CA ARG A 97 -2.83 -12.91 5.75
C ARG A 97 -2.11 -11.62 6.18
N LEU A 98 -2.13 -10.57 5.36
CA LEU A 98 -1.52 -9.28 5.66
C LEU A 98 -2.54 -8.23 6.10
N ASP A 99 -3.80 -8.61 6.19
CA ASP A 99 -4.85 -7.72 6.65
C ASP A 99 -4.57 -7.23 8.08
N ASP A 100 -4.02 -8.07 8.95
CA ASP A 100 -3.54 -7.65 10.28
C ASP A 100 -2.40 -6.64 10.22
N PHE A 101 -1.46 -6.80 9.28
CA PHE A 101 -0.38 -5.82 9.12
C PHE A 101 -0.94 -4.47 8.63
N ALA A 102 -1.91 -4.49 7.71
CA ALA A 102 -2.62 -3.30 7.27
C ALA A 102 -3.46 -2.66 8.40
N SER A 103 -4.19 -3.46 9.18
CA SER A 103 -5.13 -2.98 10.19
C SER A 103 -4.49 -2.57 11.51
N GLU A 104 -3.53 -3.36 11.98
CA GLU A 104 -2.95 -3.21 13.32
C GLU A 104 -1.59 -2.50 13.31
N THR A 105 -0.96 -2.33 12.14
CA THR A 105 0.35 -1.64 12.05
C THR A 105 0.32 -0.41 11.15
N VAL A 106 -0.03 -0.58 9.87
CA VAL A 106 0.02 0.54 8.90
C VAL A 106 -1.01 1.61 9.25
N ARG A 107 -2.26 1.23 9.55
CA ARG A 107 -3.31 2.20 9.88
C ARG A 107 -3.03 2.98 11.16
N PRO A 108 -2.69 2.37 12.32
CA PRO A 108 -2.37 3.12 13.53
C PRO A 108 -1.21 4.10 13.31
N PHE A 109 -0.21 3.72 12.51
CA PHE A 109 0.87 4.62 12.13
C PHE A 109 0.36 5.84 11.33
N LEU A 110 -0.48 5.63 10.32
CA LEU A 110 -1.07 6.72 9.54
C LEU A 110 -2.01 7.60 10.38
N GLN A 111 -2.80 7.01 11.28
CA GLN A 111 -3.67 7.73 12.21
C GLN A 111 -2.87 8.65 13.15
N PHE A 112 -1.75 8.16 13.66
CA PHE A 112 -0.82 8.95 14.48
C PHE A 112 -0.26 10.14 13.69
N LEU A 113 0.19 9.92 12.45
CA LEU A 113 0.69 11.00 11.59
C LEU A 113 -0.41 12.01 11.22
N TYR A 114 -1.63 11.54 10.98
CA TYR A 114 -2.77 12.40 10.69
C TYR A 114 -3.13 13.30 11.89
N GLU A 115 -3.19 12.74 13.09
CA GLU A 115 -3.45 13.51 14.31
C GLU A 115 -2.36 14.57 14.56
N ARG A 116 -1.09 14.21 14.35
CA ARG A 116 0.02 15.15 14.40
C ARG A 116 -0.12 16.25 13.35
N SER A 117 -0.54 15.89 12.14
CA SER A 117 -0.74 16.84 11.04
C SER A 117 -1.77 17.91 11.39
N LEU A 118 -2.85 17.54 12.08
CA LEU A 118 -3.84 18.48 12.59
C LEU A 118 -3.28 19.41 13.68
N LYS A 119 -2.51 18.87 14.63
CA LYS A 119 -1.92 19.66 15.73
C LYS A 119 -0.92 20.70 15.21
N GLU A 120 -0.08 20.30 14.28
CA GLU A 120 1.01 21.13 13.76
C GLU A 120 0.62 21.94 12.52
N HIS A 121 -0.59 21.72 11.96
CA HIS A 121 -1.05 22.35 10.72
C HIS A 121 -0.10 22.08 9.53
N VAL A 122 0.46 20.87 9.49
CA VAL A 122 1.43 20.42 8.49
C VAL A 122 1.02 19.04 7.99
N GLY A 123 0.92 18.85 6.68
CA GLY A 123 0.51 17.58 6.09
C GLY A 123 1.64 16.54 6.03
N TYR A 124 1.73 15.67 7.03
CA TYR A 124 2.75 14.61 7.08
C TYR A 124 2.37 13.33 6.33
N VAL A 125 1.11 13.18 5.94
CA VAL A 125 0.58 11.97 5.29
C VAL A 125 0.38 12.23 3.79
N ASN A 126 1.46 12.06 3.03
CA ASN A 126 1.48 12.23 1.57
C ASN A 126 1.72 10.89 0.87
N TRP A 127 0.81 9.94 1.08
CA TRP A 127 0.94 8.61 0.49
C TRP A 127 -0.32 8.27 -0.30
N ILE A 128 -0.09 7.93 -1.57
CA ILE A 128 -1.13 7.52 -2.51
C ILE A 128 -0.80 6.18 -3.16
N GLY A 129 -1.84 5.45 -3.52
CA GLY A 129 -1.82 4.30 -4.41
C GLY A 129 -2.53 4.63 -5.71
N LEU A 130 -2.02 4.12 -6.84
CA LEU A 130 -2.64 4.30 -8.14
C LEU A 130 -3.15 2.96 -8.67
N ASP A 131 -4.46 2.80 -8.73
CA ASP A 131 -5.08 1.59 -9.27
C ASP A 131 -5.09 1.63 -10.80
N LYS A 132 -4.56 0.56 -11.41
CA LYS A 132 -4.50 0.40 -12.88
C LYS A 132 -5.52 -0.60 -13.43
N SER A 133 -6.06 -1.44 -12.56
CA SER A 133 -6.98 -2.54 -12.86
C SER A 133 -7.86 -2.86 -11.66
N GLY A 134 -8.94 -3.62 -11.89
CA GLY A 134 -9.84 -4.10 -10.85
C GLY A 134 -11.20 -3.41 -10.91
N GLU A 135 -12.13 -3.91 -10.09
CA GLU A 135 -13.56 -3.55 -10.14
C GLU A 135 -13.81 -2.03 -10.10
N PHE A 136 -13.05 -1.29 -9.29
CA PHE A 136 -13.16 0.16 -9.20
C PHE A 136 -12.73 0.87 -10.49
N VAL A 137 -11.62 0.43 -11.09
CA VAL A 137 -11.10 1.01 -12.32
C VAL A 137 -12.05 0.71 -13.48
N ASP A 138 -12.55 -0.52 -13.57
CA ASP A 138 -13.49 -0.92 -14.62
C ASP A 138 -14.81 -0.15 -14.50
N HIS A 139 -15.31 0.02 -13.28
CA HIS A 139 -16.48 0.84 -12.98
C HIS A 139 -16.28 2.31 -13.38
N VAL A 140 -15.15 2.91 -13.01
CA VAL A 140 -14.84 4.30 -13.36
C VAL A 140 -14.68 4.50 -14.86
N ARG A 141 -14.03 3.55 -15.56
CA ARG A 141 -13.93 3.59 -17.03
C ARG A 141 -15.29 3.53 -17.70
N ALA A 142 -16.22 2.72 -17.19
CA ALA A 142 -17.59 2.66 -17.73
C ALA A 142 -18.37 3.97 -17.54
N LEU A 143 -17.96 4.82 -16.59
CA LEU A 143 -18.55 6.14 -16.34
C LEU A 143 -17.76 7.29 -16.98
N ASP A 144 -16.60 7.04 -17.58
CA ASP A 144 -15.64 8.08 -17.97
C ASP A 144 -16.24 9.15 -18.90
N SER A 145 -17.11 8.75 -19.83
CA SER A 145 -17.78 9.65 -20.77
C SER A 145 -18.94 10.46 -20.16
N LYS A 146 -19.36 10.11 -18.93
CA LYS A 146 -20.51 10.70 -18.23
C LYS A 146 -20.08 11.65 -17.11
N ILE A 147 -18.80 11.65 -16.74
CA ILE A 147 -18.27 12.44 -15.63
C ILE A 147 -17.54 13.68 -16.20
N PRO A 148 -17.89 14.91 -15.76
CA PRO A 148 -17.20 16.12 -16.19
C PRO A 148 -15.72 16.12 -15.78
N THR A 149 -14.85 16.64 -16.64
CA THR A 149 -13.44 16.91 -16.31
C THR A 149 -13.30 17.82 -15.09
N GLY A 150 -12.35 17.49 -14.21
CA GLY A 150 -12.13 18.16 -12.92
C GLY A 150 -12.97 17.61 -11.77
N SER A 151 -13.78 16.58 -12.01
CA SER A 151 -14.58 15.95 -10.95
C SER A 151 -13.73 15.09 -10.03
N ILE A 152 -14.01 15.19 -8.74
CA ILE A 152 -13.51 14.30 -7.69
C ILE A 152 -14.72 13.65 -7.06
N PHE A 153 -14.75 12.34 -7.00
CA PHE A 153 -15.81 11.59 -6.37
C PHE A 153 -15.25 10.64 -5.31
N LEU A 154 -15.84 10.70 -4.12
CA LEU A 154 -15.45 9.89 -2.98
C LEU A 154 -16.58 8.87 -2.71
N PRO A 155 -16.43 7.62 -3.17
CA PRO A 155 -17.47 6.60 -3.01
C PRO A 155 -17.64 6.24 -1.53
N ASP A 156 -18.87 6.36 -1.03
CA ASP A 156 -19.24 5.84 0.29
C ASP A 156 -19.51 4.32 0.24
N LEU A 157 -19.66 3.70 1.41
CA LEU A 157 -19.90 2.26 1.51
C LEU A 157 -21.14 1.79 0.74
N ASN A 158 -22.20 2.60 0.68
CA ASN A 158 -23.43 2.24 -0.03
C ASN A 158 -23.20 2.22 -1.55
N TYR A 159 -22.47 3.21 -2.05
CA TYR A 159 -22.05 3.27 -3.45
C TYR A 159 -21.19 2.07 -3.82
N ILE A 160 -20.16 1.77 -3.01
CA ILE A 160 -19.23 0.66 -3.25
C ILE A 160 -19.99 -0.67 -3.33
N ARG A 161 -20.90 -0.93 -2.38
CA ARG A 161 -21.73 -2.14 -2.38
C ARG A 161 -22.62 -2.23 -3.60
N LYS A 162 -23.27 -1.12 -3.96
CA LYS A 162 -24.26 -1.11 -5.04
C LYS A 162 -23.64 -1.27 -6.43
N TYR A 163 -22.50 -0.62 -6.67
CA TYR A 163 -21.98 -0.44 -8.03
C TYR A 163 -20.61 -1.08 -8.29
N THR A 164 -19.89 -1.53 -7.25
CA THR A 164 -18.53 -2.06 -7.43
C THR A 164 -18.39 -3.49 -6.93
N THR A 165 -18.55 -3.74 -5.63
CA THR A 165 -18.21 -5.04 -5.04
C THR A 165 -19.39 -6.01 -4.96
N GLY A 166 -20.61 -5.52 -5.22
CA GLY A 166 -21.86 -6.19 -4.88
C GLY A 166 -22.23 -6.07 -3.39
N ASP A 167 -23.45 -6.49 -3.05
CA ASP A 167 -24.02 -6.40 -1.70
C ASP A 167 -23.41 -7.47 -0.77
N ARG A 168 -22.19 -7.20 -0.29
CA ARG A 168 -21.47 -8.05 0.66
C ARG A 168 -21.79 -7.62 2.10
N LYS A 169 -21.99 -8.61 2.99
CA LYS A 169 -22.23 -8.36 4.43
C LYS A 169 -21.06 -7.65 5.12
N SER A 170 -19.82 -7.99 4.76
CA SER A 170 -18.61 -7.37 5.31
C SER A 170 -18.48 -5.90 4.88
N VAL A 171 -17.79 -5.09 5.69
CA VAL A 171 -17.45 -3.73 5.30
C VAL A 171 -16.26 -3.78 4.33
N PHE A 172 -16.36 -3.06 3.21
CA PHE A 172 -15.29 -3.03 2.22
C PHE A 172 -14.00 -2.52 2.84
N GLY A 173 -12.91 -3.27 2.68
CA GLY A 173 -11.56 -2.86 3.10
C GLY A 173 -11.32 -2.78 4.62
N GLU A 174 -12.26 -3.24 5.44
CA GLU A 174 -12.22 -3.08 6.90
C GLU A 174 -10.92 -3.56 7.56
N ARG A 175 -10.35 -4.67 7.09
CA ARG A 175 -9.06 -5.21 7.56
C ARG A 175 -7.93 -4.94 6.56
N THR A 176 -8.21 -4.90 5.28
CA THR A 176 -7.19 -4.92 4.23
C THR A 176 -6.69 -3.55 3.78
N TYR A 177 -7.52 -2.50 3.86
CA TYR A 177 -7.19 -1.18 3.31
C TYR A 177 -6.64 -0.23 4.37
N PHE A 178 -5.67 0.58 3.94
CA PHE A 178 -5.12 1.72 4.69
C PHE A 178 -5.08 3.00 3.85
N GLY A 179 -5.76 2.98 2.70
CA GLY A 179 -6.20 4.17 1.97
C GLY A 179 -7.69 4.14 1.66
N ILE A 180 -8.21 5.27 1.20
CA ILE A 180 -9.59 5.49 0.81
C ILE A 180 -9.63 5.71 -0.70
N LYS A 181 -10.46 4.91 -1.38
CA LYS A 181 -10.69 5.01 -2.82
C LYS A 181 -11.27 6.37 -3.18
N MET A 182 -10.75 6.99 -4.21
CA MET A 182 -11.19 8.27 -4.75
C MET A 182 -11.14 8.21 -6.28
N PHE A 183 -12.21 8.63 -6.94
CA PHE A 183 -12.29 8.69 -8.40
C PHE A 183 -11.97 10.09 -8.85
N ILE A 184 -10.98 10.21 -9.72
CA ILE A 184 -10.52 11.48 -10.24
C ILE A 184 -10.77 11.47 -11.74
N LYS A 185 -11.45 12.50 -12.24
CA LYS A 185 -11.58 12.76 -13.67
C LYS A 185 -10.69 13.94 -14.05
N THR A 186 -9.60 13.68 -14.76
CA THR A 186 -8.86 14.71 -15.52
C THR A 186 -9.29 14.61 -17.00
N ASN A 187 -8.34 14.55 -17.94
CA ASN A 187 -8.63 14.16 -19.32
C ASN A 187 -9.12 12.71 -19.37
N GLN A 188 -8.52 11.85 -18.54
CA GLN A 188 -8.91 10.45 -18.34
C GLN A 188 -9.33 10.24 -16.88
N SER A 189 -10.23 9.30 -16.63
CA SER A 189 -10.57 8.91 -15.26
C SER A 189 -9.58 7.89 -14.71
N PHE A 190 -9.22 8.06 -13.45
CA PHE A 190 -8.41 7.10 -12.70
C PHE A 190 -8.91 6.94 -11.28
N VAL A 191 -8.47 5.85 -10.65
CA VAL A 191 -8.78 5.53 -9.26
C VAL A 191 -7.53 5.73 -8.42
N LEU A 192 -7.64 6.58 -7.42
CA LEU A 192 -6.60 6.86 -6.46
C LEU A 192 -6.98 6.27 -5.11
N ASP A 193 -6.04 5.67 -4.41
CA ASP A 193 -6.17 5.41 -2.98
C ASP A 193 -5.36 6.46 -2.22
N VAL A 194 -6.02 7.29 -1.44
CA VAL A 194 -5.33 8.27 -0.60
C VAL A 194 -5.27 7.73 0.82
N ALA A 195 -4.10 7.79 1.46
CA ALA A 195 -3.94 7.34 2.84
C ALA A 195 -5.03 7.88 3.78
N ILE A 196 -5.41 7.09 4.78
CA ILE A 196 -6.57 7.39 5.62
C ILE A 196 -6.53 8.80 6.24
N PRO A 197 -7.63 9.58 6.17
CA PRO A 197 -7.66 10.96 6.64
C PRO A 197 -8.32 11.08 8.03
N PHE A 198 -7.97 10.21 8.97
CA PHE A 198 -8.57 10.24 10.30
C PHE A 198 -7.62 9.77 11.37
N GLY A 199 -7.81 10.27 12.59
CA GLY A 199 -7.02 9.90 13.76
C GLY A 199 -7.50 8.60 14.44
N PRO A 200 -6.86 8.19 15.55
CA PRO A 200 -7.11 6.91 16.21
C PRO A 200 -8.52 6.76 16.79
N ASN A 201 -9.23 7.86 17.02
CA ASN A 201 -10.59 7.86 17.58
C ASN A 201 -11.67 7.46 16.56
N ILE A 202 -11.33 7.35 15.27
CA ILE A 202 -12.26 6.98 14.21
C ILE A 202 -11.86 5.61 13.65
N LYS A 203 -12.82 4.68 13.60
CA LYS A 203 -12.63 3.38 12.97
C LYS A 203 -12.88 3.47 11.46
N TYR A 204 -12.09 2.74 10.69
CA TYR A 204 -12.21 2.69 9.23
C TYR A 204 -13.64 2.38 8.76
N GLN A 205 -14.27 1.38 9.38
CA GLN A 205 -15.62 0.93 9.04
C GLN A 205 -16.71 1.99 9.24
N ASP A 206 -16.45 2.96 10.11
CA ASP A 206 -17.38 4.06 10.38
C ASP A 206 -17.10 5.23 9.44
N TYR A 207 -15.81 5.52 9.18
CA TYR A 207 -15.40 6.55 8.24
C TYR A 207 -15.93 6.30 6.82
N ILE A 208 -15.77 5.06 6.31
CA ILE A 208 -16.13 4.71 4.93
C ILE A 208 -17.64 4.79 4.64
N LYS A 209 -18.49 4.85 5.68
CA LYS A 209 -19.94 5.04 5.52
C LYS A 209 -20.30 6.42 4.99
N LYS A 210 -19.51 7.44 5.32
CA LYS A 210 -19.74 8.84 4.92
C LYS A 210 -18.42 9.61 4.88
N PRO A 211 -17.54 9.27 3.94
CA PRO A 211 -16.24 9.91 3.83
C PRO A 211 -16.40 11.36 3.36
N ASN A 212 -15.44 12.24 3.71
CA ASN A 212 -15.50 13.65 3.37
C ASN A 212 -14.18 14.13 2.76
N ILE A 213 -14.26 14.75 1.59
CA ILE A 213 -13.11 15.28 0.85
C ILE A 213 -12.29 16.27 1.70
N LYS A 214 -12.94 17.03 2.58
CA LYS A 214 -12.27 18.04 3.42
C LYS A 214 -11.33 17.44 4.48
N ASP A 215 -11.45 16.15 4.78
CA ASP A 215 -10.58 15.50 5.75
C ASP A 215 -9.17 15.25 5.17
N PHE A 216 -9.02 15.20 3.84
CA PHE A 216 -7.73 14.95 3.19
C PHE A 216 -6.89 16.24 3.12
N LEU A 217 -6.10 16.48 4.17
CA LEU A 217 -5.33 17.71 4.39
C LEU A 217 -4.44 18.11 3.21
N THR A 218 -3.86 17.15 2.49
CA THR A 218 -2.87 17.37 1.42
C THR A 218 -3.39 17.04 0.03
N LEU A 219 -4.70 16.79 -0.12
CA LEU A 219 -5.28 16.35 -1.39
C LEU A 219 -5.02 17.33 -2.54
N LYS A 220 -5.09 18.63 -2.25
CA LYS A 220 -4.83 19.66 -3.26
C LYS A 220 -3.40 19.54 -3.81
N ASP A 221 -2.41 19.49 -2.93
CA ASP A 221 -0.99 19.42 -3.30
C ASP A 221 -0.68 18.11 -4.03
N ILE A 222 -1.29 17.00 -3.60
CA ILE A 222 -1.24 15.71 -4.30
C ILE A 222 -1.75 15.87 -5.74
N LEU A 223 -2.95 16.40 -5.93
CA LEU A 223 -3.56 16.52 -7.26
C LEU A 223 -2.80 17.49 -8.18
N GLU A 224 -2.27 18.59 -7.63
CA GLU A 224 -1.43 19.54 -8.39
C GLU A 224 -0.11 18.88 -8.82
N THR A 225 0.51 18.09 -7.93
CA THR A 225 1.72 17.32 -8.24
C THR A 225 1.45 16.24 -9.29
N LEU A 226 0.33 15.52 -9.19
CA LEU A 226 -0.04 14.52 -10.18
C LEU A 226 -0.31 15.18 -11.54
N LYS A 227 -0.95 16.34 -11.57
CA LYS A 227 -1.20 17.10 -12.79
C LYS A 227 0.11 17.58 -13.44
N SER A 228 1.09 18.05 -12.67
CA SER A 228 2.39 18.45 -13.23
C SER A 228 3.12 17.25 -13.83
N LEU A 229 3.10 16.09 -13.16
CA LEU A 229 3.66 14.84 -13.67
C LEU A 229 2.95 14.38 -14.96
N GLU A 230 1.63 14.55 -15.08
CA GLU A 230 0.89 14.24 -16.31
C GLU A 230 1.30 15.16 -17.48
N CYS A 231 1.40 16.47 -17.21
CA CYS A 231 1.81 17.46 -18.20
C CYS A 231 3.24 17.22 -18.72
N ASP A 232 4.17 16.91 -17.82
CA ASP A 232 5.58 16.70 -18.17
C ASP A 232 5.80 15.42 -19.00
N MET A 233 4.86 14.47 -18.95
CA MET A 233 4.98 13.17 -19.61
C MET A 233 4.14 12.98 -20.89
N TYR A 234 3.64 14.06 -21.50
CA TYR A 234 2.76 14.15 -22.70
C TYR A 234 1.25 14.18 -22.42
N GLN A 235 0.56 14.95 -23.27
CA GLN A 235 -0.88 15.32 -23.28
C GLN A 235 -1.92 14.20 -23.06
N ASN A 236 -1.56 12.92 -22.96
CA ASN A 236 -2.52 11.81 -22.84
C ASN A 236 -2.00 10.57 -22.08
N SER A 237 -0.95 10.67 -21.26
CA SER A 237 -0.41 9.47 -20.58
C SER A 237 0.14 9.77 -19.19
N PHE A 238 -0.72 9.65 -18.20
CA PHE A 238 -0.30 9.40 -16.83
C PHE A 238 0.42 8.06 -16.79
N MET A 239 1.72 7.98 -16.45
CA MET A 239 2.34 6.76 -15.88
C MET A 239 3.86 6.88 -15.59
N PRO A 240 4.30 7.73 -14.62
CA PRO A 240 5.70 7.75 -14.20
C PRO A 240 6.15 6.37 -13.70
N ILE A 241 5.21 5.64 -13.09
CA ILE A 241 5.39 4.27 -12.61
C ILE A 241 5.65 3.27 -13.74
N VAL A 242 5.00 3.39 -14.92
CA VAL A 242 5.30 2.45 -16.03
C VAL A 242 6.66 2.73 -16.63
N MET A 243 7.08 4.00 -16.71
CA MET A 243 8.43 4.32 -17.14
C MET A 243 9.48 3.80 -16.15
N ALA A 244 9.24 3.94 -14.84
CA ALA A 244 10.09 3.36 -13.80
C ALA A 244 10.09 1.83 -13.89
N ASN A 245 8.94 1.17 -13.98
CA ASN A 245 8.83 -0.29 -14.14
C ASN A 245 9.47 -0.77 -15.44
N LYS A 246 9.45 0.01 -16.53
CA LYS A 246 10.11 -0.31 -17.80
C LYS A 246 11.64 -0.18 -17.68
N LYS A 247 12.14 0.80 -16.91
CA LYS A 247 13.57 0.91 -16.57
C LYS A 247 14.03 -0.18 -15.57
N VAL A 248 13.21 -0.53 -14.58
CA VAL A 248 13.46 -1.64 -13.65
C VAL A 248 13.34 -3.00 -14.34
N SER A 249 12.49 -3.11 -15.37
CA SER A 249 12.41 -4.30 -16.23
C SER A 249 13.69 -4.57 -17.00
N LEU A 250 14.54 -3.56 -17.23
CA LEU A 250 15.90 -3.76 -17.78
C LEU A 250 16.85 -4.38 -16.72
N SER A 251 16.69 -4.01 -15.44
CA SER A 251 17.38 -4.65 -14.30
C SER A 251 16.87 -6.06 -13.98
N ASN A 252 15.73 -6.46 -14.57
CA ASN A 252 15.11 -7.77 -14.38
C ASN A 252 15.99 -8.91 -14.95
N ILE A 253 16.82 -8.65 -15.95
CA ILE A 253 17.68 -9.66 -16.57
C ILE A 253 18.82 -10.08 -15.62
N PRO A 254 19.62 -9.15 -15.04
CA PRO A 254 20.61 -9.52 -14.02
C PRO A 254 20.00 -10.10 -12.75
N SER A 255 18.97 -9.46 -12.18
CA SER A 255 18.42 -9.84 -10.88
C SER A 255 17.69 -11.19 -10.92
N LYS A 256 16.93 -11.48 -11.99
CA LYS A 256 16.31 -12.80 -12.18
C LYS A 256 17.36 -13.89 -12.29
N LYS A 257 18.45 -13.64 -13.02
CA LYS A 257 19.53 -14.61 -13.20
C LYS A 257 20.28 -14.89 -11.89
N ILE A 258 20.52 -13.85 -11.08
CA ILE A 258 21.13 -13.99 -9.74
C ILE A 258 20.21 -14.79 -8.81
N LEU A 259 18.92 -14.45 -8.74
CA LEU A 259 17.94 -15.17 -7.92
C LEU A 259 17.79 -16.62 -8.38
N GLU A 260 17.75 -16.87 -9.70
CA GLU A 260 17.64 -18.22 -10.27
C GLU A 260 18.87 -19.07 -9.95
N VAL A 261 20.08 -18.51 -10.07
CA VAL A 261 21.33 -19.20 -9.70
C VAL A 261 21.34 -19.50 -8.20
N PHE A 262 21.03 -18.51 -7.36
CA PHE A 262 20.97 -18.70 -5.91
C PHE A 262 19.93 -19.75 -5.50
N SER A 263 18.73 -19.71 -6.08
CA SER A 263 17.68 -20.70 -5.80
C SER A 263 18.06 -22.11 -6.27
N LYS A 264 18.72 -22.25 -7.43
CA LYS A 264 19.22 -23.54 -7.91
C LYS A 264 20.30 -24.12 -6.98
N GLU A 265 21.26 -23.30 -6.56
CA GLU A 265 22.30 -23.71 -5.59
C GLU A 265 21.72 -24.14 -4.24
N MET A 266 20.59 -23.57 -3.82
CA MET A 266 19.89 -23.97 -2.60
C MET A 266 19.04 -25.24 -2.75
N LEU A 267 18.57 -25.56 -3.96
CA LEU A 267 17.78 -26.77 -4.26
C LEU A 267 18.65 -28.01 -4.56
N GLU A 268 19.90 -27.80 -4.97
CA GLU A 268 20.87 -28.87 -5.24
C GLU A 268 21.65 -29.33 -3.98
N LYS A 269 21.31 -28.81 -2.81
CA LYS A 269 21.77 -29.29 -1.49
C LYS A 269 20.72 -30.16 -0.81
#